data_AF-Q4DQF1-F1
#
_entry.id   AF-Q4DQF1-F1
#
_cell.length_a   1.000
_cell.length_b   1.000
_cell.length_c   1.000
_cell.angle_alpha   90.00
_cell.angle_beta   90.00
_cell.angle_gamma   90.00
#
_symmetry.space_group_name_H-M   'P 1'
#
loop_
_entity.id
_entity.type
_entity.pdbx_description
1 polymer ?
#
loop_
_entity_poly.entity_id
_entity_poly.type
_entity_poly.pdbx_seq_one_letter_code
_entity_poly.pdbx_strand_id
1 'polypeptide(L)'
;MPPRAKSKKSRKALERKEKKLLEAKIKASQCKCEEGQAFLEPVGRNALPNYAKAIAALEAAIEIYDGNADAYLLMGDSYRGQEEFDKAIEYYTQCLGRDPTNARALEGRAASYASLKKWSLAFENYTAVIHLEPENDHLYNLRGLCTLSTRVPGLRLLSVEFNQCVSDFKTSIRLNEANYYAWANLGRTYEDQGLLEEALKAYSSALKIKEDYEQACLRRGCLAFRMVESSWEGDDGKTGNEVRRAEENIEANSGKKSIPKSVEEVEEEVKLELEMAARRKREEELLQGAIQDFQFLMLDKSKKLKWDPCLPLNLGSCFLLQNEINKADEEFKTVLEIISARPQLVADGEAEPISDVESIVKVLNLKKDILKEIRGRLFLEGKQQQSQDSQTI
;
A
#
# COMPACT_ATOMS: atom_id res chain seq x y z
N MET A 1 30.89 -30.77 63.63
CA MET A 1 30.57 -29.38 64.01
C MET A 1 29.95 -28.68 62.82
N PRO A 2 28.74 -28.10 62.93
CA PRO A 2 28.21 -27.26 61.84
C PRO A 2 29.11 -26.02 61.67
N PRO A 3 29.32 -25.52 60.43
CA PRO A 3 30.14 -24.34 60.20
C PRO A 3 29.61 -23.15 61.03
N ARG A 4 30.50 -22.48 61.78
CA ARG A 4 30.15 -21.29 62.57
C ARG A 4 29.48 -20.26 61.68
N ALA A 5 28.25 -19.87 62.02
CA ALA A 5 27.53 -18.81 61.30
C ALA A 5 28.36 -17.52 61.27
N LYS A 6 28.52 -16.92 60.07
CA LYS A 6 29.26 -15.66 59.89
C LYS A 6 28.64 -14.57 60.76
N SER A 7 29.47 -13.80 61.48
CA SER A 7 28.99 -12.68 62.30
C SER A 7 28.22 -11.66 61.44
N LYS A 8 27.28 -10.92 62.04
CA LYS A 8 26.50 -9.88 61.34
C LYS A 8 27.40 -8.87 60.59
N LYS A 9 28.57 -8.55 61.16
CA LYS A 9 29.59 -7.67 60.54
C LYS A 9 30.26 -8.32 59.32
N SER A 10 30.58 -9.62 59.41
CA SER A 10 31.15 -10.39 58.30
C SER A 10 30.16 -10.58 57.15
N ARG A 11 28.89 -10.86 57.44
CA ARG A 11 27.82 -10.94 56.41
C ARG A 11 27.68 -9.62 55.64
N LYS A 12 27.58 -8.48 56.34
CA LYS A 12 27.51 -7.15 55.70
C LYS A 12 28.74 -6.82 54.86
N ALA A 13 29.94 -7.22 55.29
CA ALA A 13 31.16 -7.00 54.52
C ALA A 13 31.19 -7.84 53.23
N LEU A 14 30.69 -9.08 53.30
CA LEU A 14 30.54 -9.96 52.14
C LEU A 14 29.51 -9.41 51.15
N GLU A 15 28.31 -9.05 51.63
CA GLU A 15 27.24 -8.43 50.81
C GLU A 15 27.75 -7.17 50.08
N ARG A 16 28.54 -6.33 50.76
CA ARG A 16 29.16 -5.14 50.13
C ARG A 16 30.17 -5.52 49.05
N LYS A 17 30.96 -6.58 49.24
CA LYS A 17 31.93 -7.05 48.25
C LYS A 17 31.23 -7.66 47.03
N GLU A 18 30.18 -8.45 47.26
CA GLU A 18 29.33 -9.04 46.22
C GLU A 18 28.62 -7.97 45.40
N LYS A 19 28.05 -6.94 46.05
CA LYS A 19 27.44 -5.79 45.37
C LYS A 19 28.43 -5.07 44.47
N LYS A 20 29.64 -4.76 44.96
CA LYS A 20 30.69 -4.11 44.16
C LYS A 20 31.14 -4.96 42.97
N LEU A 21 31.21 -6.28 43.15
CA LEU A 21 31.57 -7.20 42.08
C LEU A 21 30.46 -7.24 41.01
N LEU A 22 29.19 -7.25 41.42
CA LEU A 22 28.06 -7.21 40.51
C LEU A 22 28.01 -5.88 39.73
N GLU A 23 28.18 -4.75 40.41
CA GLU A 23 28.28 -3.42 39.76
C GLU A 23 29.41 -3.36 38.73
N ALA A 24 30.57 -3.96 39.04
CA ALA A 24 31.69 -4.04 38.10
C ALA A 24 31.37 -4.92 36.88
N LYS A 25 30.68 -6.06 37.08
CA LYS A 25 30.22 -6.93 35.99
C LYS A 25 29.21 -6.22 35.09
N ILE A 26 28.22 -5.54 35.66
CA ILE A 26 27.22 -4.78 34.91
C ILE A 26 27.91 -3.72 34.04
N LYS A 27 28.84 -2.95 34.63
CA LYS A 27 29.59 -1.93 33.90
C LYS A 27 30.45 -2.51 32.77
N ALA A 28 31.12 -3.63 33.02
CA ALA A 28 31.96 -4.30 32.01
C ALA A 28 31.10 -4.88 30.87
N SER A 29 29.96 -5.47 31.19
CA SER A 29 28.97 -5.93 30.21
C SER A 29 28.42 -4.77 29.39
N GLN A 30 28.11 -3.64 30.00
CA GLN A 30 27.61 -2.45 29.29
C GLN A 30 28.64 -1.92 28.29
N CYS A 31 29.92 -1.87 28.68
CA CYS A 31 30.99 -1.45 27.77
C CYS A 31 31.09 -2.36 26.54
N LYS A 32 30.83 -3.66 26.69
CA LYS A 32 30.75 -4.61 25.58
C LYS A 32 29.49 -4.44 24.73
N CYS A 33 28.36 -4.07 25.32
CA CYS A 33 27.16 -3.69 24.57
C CYS A 33 27.37 -2.41 23.74
N GLU A 34 28.01 -1.39 24.31
CA GLU A 34 28.37 -0.16 23.59
C GLU A 34 29.32 -0.44 22.42
N GLU A 35 30.30 -1.34 22.62
CA GLU A 35 31.17 -1.83 21.54
C GLU A 35 30.37 -2.55 20.44
N GLY A 36 29.46 -3.44 20.82
CA GLY A 36 28.57 -4.14 19.89
C GLY A 36 27.66 -3.20 19.10
N GLN A 37 27.07 -2.21 19.78
CA GLN A 37 26.22 -1.20 19.17
C GLN A 37 27.00 -0.34 18.17
N ALA A 38 28.24 0.05 18.49
CA ALA A 38 29.07 0.80 17.55
C ALA A 38 29.36 0.05 16.24
N PHE A 39 29.37 -1.29 16.27
CA PHE A 39 29.45 -2.11 15.05
C PHE A 39 28.13 -2.19 14.29
N LEU A 40 26.98 -2.09 14.96
CA LEU A 40 25.66 -2.08 14.32
C LEU A 40 25.29 -0.72 13.73
N GLU A 41 25.71 0.37 14.36
CA GLU A 41 25.41 1.75 13.98
C GLU A 41 26.71 2.51 13.63
N PRO A 42 27.43 2.10 12.57
CA PRO A 42 28.71 2.72 12.27
C PRO A 42 28.54 4.14 11.72
N VAL A 43 29.40 5.06 12.15
CA VAL A 43 29.34 6.45 11.74
C VAL A 43 29.99 6.61 10.36
N GLY A 44 29.21 7.05 9.37
CA GLY A 44 29.72 7.39 8.04
C GLY A 44 28.66 7.25 6.95
N ARG A 45 28.76 8.06 5.88
CA ARG A 45 27.73 8.13 4.83
C ARG A 45 27.44 6.78 4.14
N ASN A 46 28.41 5.88 4.13
CA ASN A 46 28.34 4.58 3.47
C ASN A 46 28.74 3.43 4.42
N ALA A 47 28.73 3.67 5.74
CA ALA A 47 29.16 2.65 6.68
C ALA A 47 28.04 1.61 6.87
N LEU A 48 28.39 0.33 6.70
CA LEU A 48 27.45 -0.78 6.83
C LEU A 48 27.64 -1.49 8.18
N PRO A 49 26.56 -1.97 8.82
CA PRO A 49 26.65 -2.74 10.05
C PRO A 49 27.60 -3.94 9.91
N ASN A 50 28.47 -4.14 10.91
CA ASN A 50 29.31 -5.32 11.01
C ASN A 50 28.73 -6.30 12.03
N TYR A 51 27.76 -7.10 11.58
CA TYR A 51 27.06 -8.04 12.44
C TYR A 51 27.97 -9.07 13.12
N ALA A 52 29.03 -9.54 12.44
CA ALA A 52 29.95 -10.53 13.02
C ALA A 52 30.72 -9.96 14.22
N LYS A 53 31.22 -8.73 14.12
CA LYS A 53 31.90 -8.05 15.24
C LYS A 53 30.93 -7.64 16.33
N ALA A 54 29.72 -7.21 15.96
CA ALA A 54 28.66 -6.91 16.91
C ALA A 54 28.32 -8.14 17.76
N ILE A 55 28.03 -9.28 17.11
CA ILE A 55 27.70 -10.54 17.78
C ILE A 55 28.84 -10.96 18.72
N ALA A 56 30.11 -10.92 18.28
CA ALA A 56 31.24 -11.30 19.13
C ALA A 56 31.37 -10.40 20.39
N ALA A 57 31.13 -9.09 20.26
CA ALA A 57 31.13 -8.17 21.39
C ALA A 57 29.96 -8.44 22.35
N LEU A 58 28.78 -8.74 21.81
CA LEU A 58 27.56 -9.00 22.56
C LEU A 58 27.58 -10.37 23.27
N GLU A 59 28.18 -11.39 22.66
CA GLU A 59 28.47 -12.68 23.30
C GLU A 59 29.35 -12.46 24.54
N ALA A 60 30.42 -11.65 24.41
CA ALA A 60 31.26 -11.29 25.54
C ALA A 60 30.50 -10.49 26.62
N ALA A 61 29.54 -9.64 26.24
CA ALA A 61 28.69 -8.93 27.21
C ALA A 61 27.83 -9.92 28.03
N ILE A 62 27.20 -10.89 27.36
CA ILE A 62 26.37 -11.92 27.98
C ILE A 62 27.20 -12.83 28.89
N GLU A 63 28.42 -13.20 28.48
CA GLU A 63 29.34 -13.98 29.32
C GLU A 63 29.74 -13.24 30.62
N ILE A 64 29.90 -11.92 30.56
CA ILE A 64 30.22 -11.10 31.74
C ILE A 64 29.02 -10.99 32.68
N TYR A 65 27.83 -10.72 32.12
CA TYR A 65 26.59 -10.57 32.86
C TYR A 65 25.36 -10.98 32.02
N ASP A 66 24.84 -12.17 32.29
CA ASP A 66 23.69 -12.79 31.60
C ASP A 66 22.34 -12.11 31.88
N GLY A 67 22.30 -11.17 32.82
CA GLY A 67 21.16 -10.33 33.16
C GLY A 67 21.10 -9.02 32.38
N ASN A 68 22.02 -8.76 31.43
CA ASN A 68 22.00 -7.53 30.64
C ASN A 68 20.96 -7.60 29.52
N ALA A 69 19.78 -7.00 29.72
CA ALA A 69 18.71 -6.97 28.72
C ALA A 69 19.16 -6.35 27.39
N ASP A 70 19.99 -5.30 27.43
CA ASP A 70 20.48 -4.59 26.24
C ASP A 70 21.34 -5.49 25.34
N ALA A 71 22.10 -6.42 25.93
CA ALA A 71 22.91 -7.36 25.16
C ALA A 71 22.03 -8.27 24.29
N TYR A 72 20.94 -8.79 24.85
CA TYR A 72 19.98 -9.61 24.11
C TYR A 72 19.18 -8.78 23.10
N LEU A 73 18.83 -7.53 23.41
CA LEU A 73 18.18 -6.61 22.47
C LEU A 73 19.03 -6.42 21.21
N LEU A 74 20.31 -6.07 21.39
CA LEU A 74 21.25 -5.83 20.30
C LEU A 74 21.58 -7.13 19.52
N MET A 75 21.55 -8.29 20.18
CA MET A 75 21.64 -9.58 19.48
C MET A 75 20.41 -9.80 18.58
N GLY A 76 19.20 -9.50 19.09
CA GLY A 76 17.98 -9.52 18.31
C GLY A 76 18.04 -8.60 17.10
N ASP A 77 18.51 -7.36 17.28
CA ASP A 77 18.71 -6.38 16.20
C ASP A 77 19.74 -6.87 15.17
N SER A 78 20.83 -7.52 15.62
CA SER A 78 21.86 -8.10 14.75
C SER A 78 21.31 -9.21 13.86
N TYR A 79 20.50 -10.12 14.40
CA TYR A 79 19.91 -11.21 13.61
C TYR A 79 18.77 -10.71 12.72
N ARG A 80 17.97 -9.74 13.18
CA ARG A 80 16.93 -9.12 12.36
C ARG A 80 17.53 -8.39 11.16
N GLY A 81 18.65 -7.70 11.35
CA GLY A 81 19.40 -7.03 10.26
C GLY A 81 20.03 -8.00 9.25
N GLN A 82 20.19 -9.27 9.61
CA GLN A 82 20.61 -10.37 8.73
C GLN A 82 19.41 -11.16 8.16
N GLU A 83 18.17 -10.68 8.37
CA GLU A 83 16.93 -11.36 8.01
C GLU A 83 16.72 -12.75 8.67
N GLU A 84 17.49 -13.06 9.71
CA GLU A 84 17.35 -14.27 10.52
C GLU A 84 16.27 -14.08 11.61
N PHE A 85 15.01 -13.93 11.18
CA PHE A 85 13.90 -13.52 12.04
C PHE A 85 13.61 -14.49 13.20
N ASP A 86 13.72 -15.81 13.00
CA ASP A 86 13.48 -16.78 14.08
C ASP A 86 14.52 -16.64 15.20
N LYS A 87 15.81 -16.44 14.87
CA LYS A 87 16.85 -16.16 15.86
C LYS A 87 16.62 -14.80 16.54
N ALA A 88 16.25 -13.78 15.77
CA ALA A 88 15.94 -12.48 16.33
C ALA A 88 14.83 -12.56 17.39
N ILE A 89 13.75 -13.31 17.11
CA ILE A 89 12.65 -13.57 18.05
C ILE A 89 13.13 -14.24 19.34
N GLU A 90 14.05 -15.20 19.26
CA GLU A 90 14.63 -15.87 20.42
C GLU A 90 15.36 -14.85 21.33
N TYR A 91 16.26 -14.04 20.76
CA TYR A 91 17.01 -13.03 21.52
C TYR A 91 16.11 -11.91 22.06
N TYR A 92 15.14 -11.42 21.30
CA TYR A 92 14.15 -10.48 21.84
C TYR A 92 13.35 -11.09 22.99
N THR A 93 12.99 -12.38 22.90
CA THR A 93 12.28 -13.07 23.99
C THR A 93 13.16 -13.21 25.22
N GLN A 94 14.47 -13.45 25.06
CA GLN A 94 15.41 -13.43 26.17
C GLN A 94 15.51 -12.04 26.79
N CYS A 95 15.61 -10.98 25.99
CA CYS A 95 15.58 -9.59 26.44
C CYS A 95 14.33 -9.30 27.29
N LEU A 96 13.15 -9.65 26.78
CA LEU A 96 11.87 -9.46 27.47
C LEU A 96 11.73 -10.31 28.73
N GLY A 97 12.47 -11.41 28.85
CA GLY A 97 12.59 -12.16 30.10
C GLY A 97 13.36 -11.42 31.21
N ARG A 98 14.20 -10.44 30.85
CA ARG A 98 14.98 -9.60 31.80
C ARG A 98 14.31 -8.25 32.02
N ASP A 99 13.79 -7.65 30.95
CA ASP A 99 13.03 -6.41 30.97
C ASP A 99 11.72 -6.56 30.17
N PRO A 100 10.61 -6.95 30.82
CA PRO A 100 9.31 -7.12 30.16
C PRO A 100 8.74 -5.83 29.57
N THR A 101 9.25 -4.67 29.99
CA THR A 101 8.78 -3.34 29.54
C THR A 101 9.68 -2.74 28.46
N ASN A 102 10.61 -3.52 27.90
CA ASN A 102 11.49 -3.05 26.84
C ASN A 102 10.71 -2.87 25.53
N ALA A 103 10.25 -1.63 25.28
CA ALA A 103 9.47 -1.26 24.09
C ALA A 103 10.20 -1.63 22.78
N ARG A 104 11.51 -1.39 22.70
CA ARG A 104 12.33 -1.74 21.52
C ARG A 104 12.36 -3.24 21.25
N ALA A 105 12.48 -4.08 22.29
CA ALA A 105 12.47 -5.53 22.13
C ALA A 105 11.09 -6.05 21.70
N LEU A 106 10.00 -5.48 22.26
CA LEU A 106 8.63 -5.79 21.83
C LEU A 106 8.41 -5.41 20.36
N GLU A 107 8.82 -4.21 19.95
CA GLU A 107 8.69 -3.73 18.56
C GLU A 107 9.55 -4.58 17.60
N GLY A 108 10.81 -4.84 17.94
CA GLY A 108 11.71 -5.68 17.13
C GLY A 108 11.18 -7.10 16.97
N ARG A 109 10.57 -7.66 18.02
CA ARG A 109 9.91 -8.98 17.97
C ARG A 109 8.63 -8.93 17.13
N ALA A 110 7.82 -7.88 17.26
CA ALA A 110 6.62 -7.68 16.44
C ALA A 110 6.95 -7.59 14.95
N ALA A 111 7.97 -6.80 14.60
CA ALA A 111 8.46 -6.66 13.23
C ALA A 111 8.97 -7.99 12.67
N SER A 112 9.70 -8.77 13.49
CA SER A 112 10.17 -10.10 13.09
C SER A 112 9.02 -11.09 12.88
N TYR A 113 7.99 -11.06 13.74
CA TYR A 113 6.77 -11.84 13.52
C TYR A 113 6.03 -11.41 12.25
N ALA A 114 5.94 -10.12 11.96
CA ALA A 114 5.34 -9.59 10.75
C ALA A 114 6.09 -10.05 9.48
N SER A 115 7.42 -10.04 9.48
CA SER A 115 8.23 -10.59 8.37
C SER A 115 7.96 -12.07 8.11
N LEU A 116 7.72 -12.84 9.18
CA LEU A 116 7.32 -14.26 9.11
C LEU A 116 5.82 -14.47 8.87
N LYS A 117 5.05 -13.41 8.60
CA LYS A 117 3.58 -13.43 8.41
C LYS A 117 2.80 -13.99 9.60
N LYS A 118 3.39 -13.96 10.81
CA LYS A 118 2.77 -14.36 12.08
C LYS A 118 2.00 -13.17 12.67
N TRP A 119 0.97 -12.72 11.95
CA TRP A 119 0.27 -11.44 12.20
C TRP A 119 -0.37 -11.32 13.58
N SER A 120 -0.94 -12.40 14.12
CA SER A 120 -1.54 -12.42 15.46
C SER A 120 -0.50 -12.12 16.54
N LEU A 121 0.68 -12.74 16.47
CA LEU A 121 1.77 -12.50 17.41
C LEU A 121 2.35 -11.09 17.26
N ALA A 122 2.45 -10.58 16.03
CA ALA A 122 2.86 -9.19 15.80
C ALA A 122 1.85 -8.20 16.42
N PHE A 123 0.55 -8.44 16.24
CA PHE A 123 -0.53 -7.63 16.82
C PHE A 123 -0.45 -7.55 18.34
N GLU A 124 -0.23 -8.69 19.02
CA GLU A 124 -0.08 -8.74 20.48
C GLU A 124 1.11 -7.90 20.96
N ASN A 125 2.26 -8.00 20.28
CA ASN A 125 3.45 -7.25 20.65
C ASN A 125 3.27 -5.75 20.39
N TYR A 126 2.72 -5.33 19.24
CA TYR A 126 2.43 -3.91 18.99
C TYR A 126 1.42 -3.35 20.00
N THR A 127 0.41 -4.15 20.41
CA THR A 127 -0.52 -3.74 21.47
C THR A 127 0.21 -3.51 22.80
N ALA A 128 1.16 -4.38 23.15
CA ALA A 128 2.00 -4.19 24.33
C ALA A 128 2.84 -2.91 24.25
N VAL A 129 3.43 -2.58 23.09
CA VAL A 129 4.18 -1.33 22.92
C VAL A 129 3.25 -0.11 23.02
N ILE A 130 2.04 -0.16 22.43
CA ILE A 130 1.06 0.94 22.52
C ILE A 130 0.68 1.26 23.97
N HIS A 131 0.66 0.26 24.86
CA HIS A 131 0.44 0.50 26.29
C HIS A 131 1.59 1.27 26.97
N LEU A 132 2.81 1.17 26.43
CA LEU A 132 4.00 1.89 26.90
C LEU A 132 4.12 3.27 26.24
N GLU A 133 3.77 3.36 24.96
CA GLU A 133 3.93 4.54 24.09
C GLU A 133 2.61 4.89 23.37
N PRO A 134 1.60 5.41 24.08
CA PRO A 134 0.26 5.61 23.53
C PRO A 134 0.17 6.73 22.48
N GLU A 135 1.18 7.60 22.40
CA GLU A 135 1.25 8.75 21.47
C GLU A 135 2.09 8.45 20.22
N ASN A 136 2.62 7.23 20.07
CA ASN A 136 3.41 6.85 18.89
C ASN A 136 2.48 6.42 17.75
N ASP A 137 2.32 7.28 16.75
CA ASP A 137 1.41 7.09 15.61
C ASP A 137 1.79 5.87 14.75
N HIS A 138 3.08 5.56 14.66
CA HIS A 138 3.58 4.42 13.88
C HIS A 138 3.07 3.09 14.42
N LEU A 139 2.94 2.94 15.74
CA LEU A 139 2.49 1.68 16.35
C LEU A 139 1.04 1.34 16.01
N TYR A 140 0.15 2.34 15.98
CA TYR A 140 -1.23 2.13 15.55
C TYR A 140 -1.29 1.74 14.07
N ASN A 141 -0.51 2.39 13.22
CA ASN A 141 -0.41 1.99 11.81
C ASN A 141 0.08 0.54 11.64
N LEU A 142 1.12 0.13 12.38
CA LEU A 142 1.65 -1.22 12.33
C LEU A 142 0.66 -2.28 12.88
N ARG A 143 -0.07 -1.96 13.95
CA ARG A 143 -1.12 -2.84 14.49
C ARG A 143 -2.31 -2.97 13.53
N GLY A 144 -2.73 -1.87 12.91
CA GLY A 144 -3.78 -1.87 11.87
C GLY A 144 -3.38 -2.73 10.68
N LEU A 145 -2.10 -2.67 10.26
CA LEU A 145 -1.55 -3.53 9.20
C LEU A 145 -1.57 -5.01 9.55
N CYS A 146 -1.34 -5.39 10.81
CA CYS A 146 -1.46 -6.78 11.25
C CYS A 146 -2.88 -7.31 11.00
N THR A 147 -3.90 -6.54 11.37
CA THR A 147 -5.32 -6.88 11.14
C THR A 147 -5.66 -6.93 9.66
N LEU A 148 -5.16 -5.98 8.87
CA LEU A 148 -5.40 -5.97 7.43
C LEU A 148 -4.74 -7.17 6.73
N SER A 149 -3.61 -7.66 7.27
CA SER A 149 -2.83 -8.75 6.67
C SER A 149 -3.32 -10.15 7.03
N THR A 150 -4.23 -10.30 8.01
CA THR A 150 -4.93 -11.57 8.28
C THR A 150 -6.07 -11.84 7.30
N ARG A 151 -6.46 -10.84 6.49
CA ARG A 151 -7.53 -10.96 5.50
C ARG A 151 -7.20 -12.01 4.43
N VAL A 152 -8.15 -12.88 4.15
CA VAL A 152 -8.08 -13.79 2.99
C VAL A 152 -8.26 -12.96 1.71
N PRO A 153 -7.35 -13.05 0.72
CA PRO A 153 -7.50 -12.34 -0.55
C PRO A 153 -8.87 -12.60 -1.20
N GLY A 154 -9.49 -11.56 -1.76
CA GLY A 154 -10.84 -11.61 -2.33
C GLY A 154 -12.01 -11.55 -1.33
N LEU A 155 -11.77 -11.70 -0.02
CA LEU A 155 -12.80 -11.55 1.01
C LEU A 155 -12.69 -10.23 1.76
N ARG A 156 -13.83 -9.73 2.23
CA ARG A 156 -13.95 -8.57 3.13
C ARG A 156 -13.50 -8.92 4.54
N LEU A 157 -13.02 -7.94 5.29
CA LEU A 157 -12.77 -8.10 6.73
C LEU A 157 -14.10 -8.29 7.48
N LEU A 158 -14.07 -9.07 8.56
CA LEU A 158 -15.21 -9.11 9.49
C LEU A 158 -15.44 -7.72 10.07
N SER A 159 -16.69 -7.40 10.44
CA SER A 159 -17.06 -6.06 10.94
C SER A 159 -16.20 -5.61 12.12
N VAL A 160 -15.87 -6.54 13.03
CA VAL A 160 -15.00 -6.29 14.19
C VAL A 160 -13.58 -5.93 13.76
N GLU A 161 -12.99 -6.72 12.85
CA GLU A 161 -11.63 -6.51 12.34
C GLU A 161 -11.54 -5.22 11.52
N PHE A 162 -12.53 -4.95 10.68
CA PHE A 162 -12.62 -3.71 9.91
C PHE A 162 -12.68 -2.48 10.83
N ASN A 163 -13.54 -2.50 11.85
CA ASN A 163 -13.66 -1.40 12.79
C ASN A 163 -12.36 -1.19 13.58
N GLN A 164 -11.70 -2.27 14.02
CA GLN A 164 -10.40 -2.20 14.69
C GLN A 164 -9.33 -1.58 13.78
N CYS A 165 -9.25 -2.06 12.54
CA CYS A 165 -8.28 -1.60 11.55
C CYS A 165 -8.47 -0.11 11.20
N VAL A 166 -9.72 0.31 10.95
CA VAL A 166 -10.06 1.72 10.71
C VAL A 166 -9.77 2.59 11.94
N SER A 167 -10.10 2.11 13.14
CA SER A 167 -9.81 2.82 14.40
C SER A 167 -8.31 3.06 14.58
N ASP A 168 -7.49 2.05 14.28
CA ASP A 168 -6.03 2.13 14.38
C ASP A 168 -5.45 3.14 13.39
N PHE A 169 -5.83 3.07 12.11
CA PHE A 169 -5.34 4.05 11.13
C PHE A 169 -5.82 5.46 11.41
N LYS A 170 -7.08 5.65 11.83
CA LYS A 170 -7.59 6.97 12.24
C LYS A 170 -6.87 7.50 13.48
N THR A 171 -6.50 6.63 14.42
CA THR A 171 -5.72 7.04 15.60
C THR A 171 -4.32 7.47 15.20
N SER A 172 -3.67 6.72 14.31
CA SER A 172 -2.37 7.09 13.74
C SER A 172 -2.42 8.46 13.05
N ILE A 173 -3.42 8.69 12.19
CA ILE A 173 -3.63 9.98 11.50
C ILE A 173 -3.92 11.11 12.49
N ARG A 174 -4.69 10.86 13.55
CA ARG A 174 -4.99 11.87 14.58
C ARG A 174 -3.76 12.28 15.37
N LEU A 175 -2.87 11.32 15.66
CA LEU A 175 -1.60 11.58 16.35
C LEU A 175 -0.60 12.30 15.44
N ASN A 176 -0.60 11.96 14.14
CA ASN A 176 0.25 12.56 13.13
C ASN A 176 -0.45 12.63 11.76
N GLU A 177 -0.98 13.80 11.41
CA GLU A 177 -1.70 13.99 10.14
C GLU A 177 -0.79 13.80 8.92
N ALA A 178 0.54 13.95 9.08
CA ALA A 178 1.54 13.75 8.04
C ALA A 178 1.93 12.27 7.84
N ASN A 179 1.31 11.33 8.56
CA ASN A 179 1.54 9.90 8.36
C ASN A 179 0.84 9.39 7.08
N TYR A 180 1.48 9.60 5.93
CA TYR A 180 0.95 9.17 4.63
C TYR A 180 0.82 7.64 4.49
N TYR A 181 1.57 6.85 5.26
CA TYR A 181 1.38 5.40 5.32
C TYR A 181 0.01 5.05 5.90
N ALA A 182 -0.37 5.68 7.02
CA ALA A 182 -1.68 5.46 7.64
C ALA A 182 -2.84 5.87 6.73
N TRP A 183 -2.70 6.98 6.00
CA TRP A 183 -3.68 7.40 4.99
C TRP A 183 -3.85 6.37 3.88
N ALA A 184 -2.75 5.87 3.30
CA ALA A 184 -2.84 4.88 2.23
C ALA A 184 -3.36 3.52 2.72
N ASN A 185 -3.01 3.12 3.94
CA ASN A 185 -3.50 1.88 4.54
C ASN A 185 -4.99 1.97 4.89
N LEU A 186 -5.46 3.15 5.34
CA LEU A 186 -6.88 3.44 5.48
C LEU A 186 -7.61 3.35 4.13
N GLY A 187 -7.02 3.92 3.08
CA GLY A 187 -7.54 3.81 1.71
C GLY A 187 -7.68 2.35 1.26
N ARG A 188 -6.66 1.53 1.51
CA ARG A 188 -6.69 0.09 1.21
C ARG A 188 -7.77 -0.65 1.99
N THR A 189 -7.96 -0.28 3.25
CA THR A 189 -8.97 -0.90 4.12
C THR A 189 -10.38 -0.58 3.63
N TYR A 190 -10.61 0.66 3.18
CA TYR A 190 -11.87 1.05 2.55
C TYR A 190 -12.07 0.39 1.19
N GLU A 191 -11.04 0.31 0.35
CA GLU A 191 -11.09 -0.37 -0.96
C GLU A 191 -11.48 -1.84 -0.78
N ASP A 192 -10.83 -2.55 0.16
CA ASP A 192 -11.10 -3.96 0.45
C ASP A 192 -12.54 -4.19 0.94
N GLN A 193 -13.18 -3.20 1.56
CA GLN A 193 -14.60 -3.25 1.94
C GLN A 193 -15.57 -2.75 0.86
N GLY A 194 -15.08 -2.22 -0.27
CA GLY A 194 -15.91 -1.64 -1.33
C GLY A 194 -16.38 -0.20 -1.06
N LEU A 195 -15.80 0.48 -0.08
CA LEU A 195 -16.06 1.90 0.21
C LEU A 195 -15.16 2.77 -0.68
N LEU A 196 -15.49 2.81 -1.98
CA LEU A 196 -14.59 3.34 -3.02
C LEU A 196 -14.34 4.85 -2.87
N GLU A 197 -15.35 5.62 -2.47
CA GLU A 197 -15.23 7.07 -2.29
C GLU A 197 -14.32 7.44 -1.12
N GLU A 198 -14.47 6.74 -0.01
CA GLU A 198 -13.63 6.89 1.18
C GLU A 198 -12.19 6.46 0.88
N ALA A 199 -12.01 5.38 0.10
CA ALA A 199 -10.71 4.92 -0.35
C ALA A 199 -10.01 5.98 -1.22
N LEU A 200 -10.71 6.53 -2.22
CA LEU A 200 -10.17 7.57 -3.12
C LEU A 200 -9.74 8.82 -2.36
N LYS A 201 -10.56 9.26 -1.38
CA LYS A 201 -10.23 10.39 -0.49
C LYS A 201 -8.98 10.10 0.33
N ALA A 202 -8.87 8.92 0.93
CA ALA A 202 -7.73 8.54 1.76
C ALA A 202 -6.41 8.46 0.96
N TYR A 203 -6.43 7.87 -0.24
CA TYR A 203 -5.27 7.85 -1.13
C TYR A 203 -4.88 9.27 -1.58
N SER A 204 -5.87 10.12 -1.89
CA SER A 204 -5.61 11.51 -2.25
C SER A 204 -4.99 12.30 -1.08
N SER A 205 -5.40 12.04 0.16
CA SER A 205 -4.75 12.62 1.34
C SER A 205 -3.30 12.14 1.51
N ALA A 206 -3.02 10.86 1.28
CA ALA A 206 -1.64 10.35 1.30
C ALA A 206 -0.75 11.08 0.28
N LEU A 207 -1.26 11.26 -0.95
CA LEU A 207 -0.52 11.90 -2.05
C LEU A 207 -0.37 13.42 -1.89
N LYS A 208 -1.26 14.08 -1.14
CA LYS A 208 -1.05 15.48 -0.73
C LYS A 208 0.14 15.67 0.21
N ILE A 209 0.49 14.64 0.98
CA ILE A 209 1.61 14.67 1.93
C ILE A 209 2.90 14.21 1.24
N LYS A 210 2.82 13.10 0.48
CA LYS A 210 3.94 12.54 -0.29
C LYS A 210 3.50 12.25 -1.72
N GLU A 211 3.75 13.19 -2.61
CA GLU A 211 3.33 13.14 -4.03
C GLU A 211 3.91 11.93 -4.76
N ASP A 212 5.15 11.54 -4.45
CA ASP A 212 5.87 10.43 -5.07
C ASP A 212 5.59 9.06 -4.42
N TYR A 213 4.56 8.94 -3.58
CA TYR A 213 4.23 7.67 -2.93
C TYR A 213 3.57 6.68 -3.89
N GLU A 214 4.41 5.89 -4.55
CA GLU A 214 4.06 4.96 -5.64
C GLU A 214 2.85 4.09 -5.32
N GLN A 215 2.80 3.51 -4.12
CA GLN A 215 1.71 2.60 -3.74
C GLN A 215 0.35 3.31 -3.67
N ALA A 216 0.31 4.55 -3.18
CA ALA A 216 -0.94 5.33 -3.13
C ALA A 216 -1.34 5.83 -4.51
N CYS A 217 -0.37 6.27 -5.33
CA CYS A 217 -0.59 6.71 -6.71
C CYS A 217 -1.18 5.58 -7.56
N LEU A 218 -0.57 4.39 -7.51
CA LEU A 218 -1.05 3.20 -8.22
C LEU A 218 -2.49 2.85 -7.80
N ARG A 219 -2.75 2.80 -6.49
CA ARG A 219 -4.08 2.44 -5.96
C ARG A 219 -5.14 3.47 -6.31
N ARG A 220 -4.81 4.76 -6.22
CA ARG A 220 -5.72 5.85 -6.60
C ARG A 220 -6.09 5.77 -8.08
N GLY A 221 -5.09 5.62 -8.97
CA GLY A 221 -5.32 5.51 -10.41
C GLY A 221 -6.15 4.27 -10.77
N CYS A 222 -5.81 3.10 -10.24
CA CYS A 222 -6.59 1.88 -10.47
C CYS A 222 -8.02 1.98 -9.93
N LEU A 223 -8.22 2.60 -8.76
CA LEU A 223 -9.54 2.78 -8.16
C LEU A 223 -10.40 3.75 -8.96
N ALA A 224 -9.85 4.90 -9.34
CA ALA A 224 -10.53 5.89 -10.15
C ALA A 224 -10.92 5.30 -11.52
N PHE A 225 -10.01 4.57 -12.17
CA PHE A 225 -10.31 3.84 -13.41
C PHE A 225 -11.44 2.82 -13.20
N ARG A 226 -11.38 1.98 -12.16
CA ARG A 226 -12.42 0.98 -11.86
C ARG A 226 -13.80 1.62 -11.62
N MET A 227 -13.83 2.75 -10.92
CA MET A 227 -15.08 3.47 -10.66
C MET A 227 -15.74 3.97 -11.95
N VAL A 228 -14.95 4.40 -12.94
CA VAL A 228 -15.45 4.77 -14.27
C VAL A 228 -15.82 3.53 -15.08
N GLU A 229 -14.99 2.50 -15.12
CA GLU A 229 -15.25 1.28 -15.90
C GLU A 229 -16.54 0.57 -15.45
N SER A 230 -16.77 0.47 -14.14
CA SER A 230 -18.00 -0.12 -13.59
C SER A 230 -19.27 0.70 -13.86
N SER A 231 -19.12 2.01 -14.11
CA SER A 231 -20.24 2.89 -14.42
C SER A 231 -20.71 2.71 -15.87
N TRP A 232 -19.79 2.33 -16.77
CA TRP A 232 -20.06 2.02 -18.18
C TRP A 232 -20.77 0.69 -18.38
N GLU A 233 -20.35 -0.37 -17.66
CA GLU A 233 -20.97 -1.70 -17.77
C GLU A 233 -22.47 -1.70 -17.38
N GLY A 234 -22.92 -0.70 -16.60
CA GLY A 234 -24.33 -0.53 -16.23
C GLY A 234 -25.20 0.17 -17.28
N ASP A 235 -24.60 0.86 -18.27
CA ASP A 235 -25.32 1.72 -19.23
C ASP A 235 -25.40 1.09 -20.65
N ASP A 236 -24.51 0.13 -20.93
CA ASP A 236 -24.38 -0.57 -22.21
C ASP A 236 -25.46 -1.65 -22.40
N GLY A 237 -26.68 -1.21 -22.72
CA GLY A 237 -27.70 -2.08 -23.33
C GLY A 237 -29.11 -1.51 -23.38
N LYS A 238 -29.46 -0.57 -22.49
CA LYS A 238 -30.83 -0.01 -22.42
C LYS A 238 -30.83 1.51 -22.44
N THR A 239 -30.07 2.17 -21.58
CA THR A 239 -30.12 3.63 -21.39
C THR A 239 -29.33 4.41 -22.42
N GLY A 240 -28.13 3.98 -22.84
CA GLY A 240 -27.40 4.65 -23.93
C GLY A 240 -28.09 4.59 -25.29
N ASN A 241 -28.82 3.50 -25.58
CA ASN A 241 -29.65 3.37 -26.78
C ASN A 241 -30.99 4.10 -26.65
N GLU A 242 -31.53 4.24 -25.44
CA GLU A 242 -32.77 5.00 -25.19
C GLU A 242 -32.52 6.52 -25.23
N VAL A 243 -31.39 7.00 -24.71
CA VAL A 243 -31.00 8.43 -24.78
C VAL A 243 -30.62 8.80 -26.21
N ARG A 244 -29.83 7.99 -26.93
CA ARG A 244 -29.58 8.22 -28.36
C ARG A 244 -30.85 8.12 -29.21
N ARG A 245 -31.73 7.15 -28.94
CA ARG A 245 -33.05 7.10 -29.59
C ARG A 245 -33.92 8.30 -29.22
N ALA A 246 -33.80 8.85 -28.01
CA ALA A 246 -34.54 10.04 -27.61
C ALA A 246 -34.01 11.27 -28.37
N GLU A 247 -32.70 11.45 -28.47
CA GLU A 247 -32.05 12.51 -29.24
C GLU A 247 -32.39 12.40 -30.74
N GLU A 248 -32.26 11.21 -31.34
CA GLU A 248 -32.65 10.94 -32.74
C GLU A 248 -34.17 11.09 -32.97
N ASN A 249 -35.01 10.72 -32.00
CA ASN A 249 -36.46 10.92 -32.09
C ASN A 249 -36.86 12.38 -31.88
N ILE A 250 -36.11 13.20 -31.15
CA ILE A 250 -36.37 14.64 -31.00
C ILE A 250 -36.07 15.34 -32.33
N GLU A 251 -34.97 15.00 -33.00
CA GLU A 251 -34.68 15.49 -34.35
C GLU A 251 -35.70 14.99 -35.39
N ALA A 252 -36.10 13.72 -35.33
CA ALA A 252 -37.07 13.12 -36.26
C ALA A 252 -38.54 13.53 -36.00
N ASN A 253 -38.92 13.88 -34.77
CA ASN A 253 -40.28 14.35 -34.42
C ASN A 253 -40.43 15.87 -34.41
N SER A 254 -39.40 16.63 -34.76
CA SER A 254 -39.50 18.08 -35.02
C SER A 254 -40.59 18.45 -36.04
N GLY A 255 -41.09 17.49 -36.83
CA GLY A 255 -42.23 17.61 -37.75
C GLY A 255 -43.60 17.08 -37.28
N LYS A 256 -43.76 16.57 -36.06
CA LYS A 256 -45.04 16.06 -35.52
C LYS A 256 -45.45 16.82 -34.26
N LYS A 257 -46.70 17.29 -34.19
CA LYS A 257 -47.27 18.02 -33.04
C LYS A 257 -47.11 17.21 -31.75
N SER A 258 -46.10 17.55 -30.95
CA SER A 258 -45.84 16.99 -29.63
C SER A 258 -46.95 17.41 -28.65
N ILE A 259 -47.39 16.48 -27.81
CA ILE A 259 -48.29 16.77 -26.68
C ILE A 259 -47.50 17.65 -25.69
N PRO A 260 -48.05 18.79 -25.21
CA PRO A 260 -47.35 19.62 -24.23
C PRO A 260 -47.06 18.80 -22.97
N LYS A 261 -45.78 18.68 -22.60
CA LYS A 261 -45.36 18.07 -21.32
C LYS A 261 -45.92 18.89 -20.15
N SER A 262 -46.25 18.23 -19.05
CA SER A 262 -46.62 18.95 -17.82
C SER A 262 -45.41 19.70 -17.25
N VAL A 263 -45.63 20.72 -16.42
CA VAL A 263 -44.52 21.44 -15.76
C VAL A 263 -43.69 20.47 -14.91
N GLU A 264 -44.34 19.51 -14.24
CA GLU A 264 -43.70 18.48 -13.43
C GLU A 264 -42.80 17.56 -14.29
N GLU A 265 -43.26 17.14 -15.47
CA GLU A 265 -42.47 16.31 -16.40
C GLU A 265 -41.23 17.04 -16.90
N VAL A 266 -41.33 18.34 -17.19
CA VAL A 266 -40.18 19.16 -17.60
C VAL A 266 -39.21 19.36 -16.44
N GLU A 267 -39.71 19.58 -15.22
CA GLU A 267 -38.86 19.69 -14.03
C GLU A 267 -38.09 18.40 -13.72
N GLU A 268 -38.74 17.24 -13.86
CA GLU A 268 -38.08 15.93 -13.71
C GLU A 268 -37.03 15.67 -14.79
N GLU A 269 -37.32 16.01 -16.05
CA GLU A 269 -36.38 15.88 -17.17
C GLU A 269 -35.13 16.75 -16.96
N VAL A 270 -35.30 18.03 -16.61
CA VAL A 270 -34.19 18.94 -16.32
C VAL A 270 -33.36 18.45 -15.15
N LYS A 271 -34.00 17.91 -14.10
CA LYS A 271 -33.30 17.33 -12.95
C LYS A 271 -32.45 16.12 -13.37
N LEU A 272 -33.00 15.23 -14.20
CA LEU A 272 -32.28 14.06 -14.70
C LEU A 272 -31.10 14.46 -15.58
N GLU A 273 -31.26 15.44 -16.47
CA GLU A 273 -30.18 15.98 -17.29
C GLU A 273 -29.05 16.58 -16.44
N LEU A 274 -29.38 17.33 -15.40
CA LEU A 274 -28.41 17.88 -14.46
C LEU A 274 -27.65 16.78 -13.69
N GLU A 275 -28.34 15.73 -13.27
CA GLU A 275 -27.73 14.57 -12.60
C GLU A 275 -26.79 13.79 -13.56
N MET A 276 -27.21 13.57 -14.81
CA MET A 276 -26.38 12.95 -15.84
C MET A 276 -25.14 13.80 -16.18
N ALA A 277 -25.30 15.11 -16.32
CA ALA A 277 -24.20 16.02 -16.59
C ALA A 277 -23.19 16.05 -15.42
N ALA A 278 -23.68 16.06 -14.17
CA ALA A 278 -22.84 15.97 -12.99
C ALA A 278 -22.08 14.64 -12.92
N ARG A 279 -22.72 13.53 -13.28
CA ARG A 279 -22.10 12.20 -13.36
C ARG A 279 -20.99 12.16 -14.42
N ARG A 280 -21.26 12.62 -15.65
CA ARG A 280 -20.28 12.68 -16.74
C ARG A 280 -19.06 13.51 -16.34
N LYS A 281 -19.28 14.68 -15.73
CA LYS A 281 -18.19 15.54 -15.23
C LYS A 281 -17.33 14.81 -14.20
N ARG A 282 -17.96 14.10 -13.25
CA ARG A 282 -17.24 13.32 -12.24
C ARG A 282 -16.42 12.19 -12.87
N GLU A 283 -16.99 11.47 -13.83
CA GLU A 283 -16.31 10.39 -14.53
C GLU A 283 -15.09 10.92 -15.31
N GLU A 284 -15.22 12.07 -15.96
CA GLU A 284 -14.11 12.75 -16.64
C GLU A 284 -12.99 13.15 -15.65
N GLU A 285 -13.34 13.74 -14.50
CA GLU A 285 -12.39 14.11 -13.45
C GLU A 285 -11.63 12.90 -12.90
N LEU A 286 -12.34 11.79 -12.64
CA LEU A 286 -11.74 10.53 -12.18
C LEU A 286 -10.78 9.96 -13.22
N LEU A 287 -11.19 9.95 -14.49
CA LEU A 287 -10.41 9.41 -15.59
C LEU A 287 -9.14 10.22 -15.83
N GLN A 288 -9.24 11.56 -15.80
CA GLN A 288 -8.08 12.45 -15.87
C GLN A 288 -7.12 12.23 -14.70
N GLY A 289 -7.64 12.07 -13.48
CA GLY A 289 -6.82 11.74 -12.31
C GLY A 289 -6.08 10.41 -12.46
N ALA A 290 -6.77 9.38 -12.98
CA ALA A 290 -6.17 8.07 -13.23
C ALA A 290 -5.06 8.12 -14.29
N ILE A 291 -5.29 8.85 -15.39
CA ILE A 291 -4.30 9.06 -16.45
C ILE A 291 -3.04 9.73 -15.88
N GLN A 292 -3.21 10.79 -15.09
CA GLN A 292 -2.09 11.49 -14.44
C GLN A 292 -1.28 10.56 -13.52
N ASP A 293 -1.96 9.73 -12.73
CA ASP A 293 -1.31 8.75 -11.86
C ASP A 293 -0.51 7.71 -12.66
N PHE A 294 -1.10 7.12 -13.70
CA PHE A 294 -0.40 6.11 -14.51
C PHE A 294 0.77 6.72 -15.29
N GLN A 295 0.61 7.91 -15.86
CA GLN A 295 1.69 8.63 -16.52
C GLN A 295 2.83 8.95 -15.54
N PHE A 296 2.51 9.42 -14.33
CA PHE A 296 3.50 9.69 -13.28
C PHE A 296 4.32 8.45 -12.93
N LEU A 297 3.66 7.30 -12.76
CA LEU A 297 4.32 6.03 -12.45
C LEU A 297 5.21 5.51 -13.59
N MET A 298 4.91 5.88 -14.84
CA MET A 298 5.67 5.49 -16.03
C MET A 298 6.85 6.42 -16.36
N LEU A 299 6.88 7.66 -15.83
CA LEU A 299 7.92 8.65 -16.15
C LEU A 299 9.31 8.31 -15.58
N ASP A 300 9.37 7.77 -14.37
CA ASP A 300 10.64 7.58 -13.67
C ASP A 300 11.30 6.24 -14.04
N LYS A 301 12.42 6.33 -14.78
CA LYS A 301 13.19 5.17 -15.22
C LYS A 301 13.83 4.37 -14.08
N SER A 302 13.96 4.96 -12.90
CA SER A 302 14.55 4.28 -11.74
C SER A 302 13.56 3.37 -11.00
N LYS A 303 12.25 3.52 -11.25
CA LYS A 303 11.20 2.82 -10.51
C LYS A 303 10.95 1.44 -11.10
N LYS A 304 10.92 0.42 -10.23
CA LYS A 304 10.59 -0.98 -10.60
C LYS A 304 9.25 -1.08 -11.35
N LEU A 305 8.30 -0.22 -10.99
CA LEU A 305 6.94 -0.24 -11.52
C LEU A 305 6.86 0.15 -13.00
N LYS A 306 7.84 0.87 -13.56
CA LYS A 306 7.84 1.27 -14.97
C LYS A 306 7.64 0.08 -15.92
N TRP A 307 8.22 -1.05 -15.56
CA TRP A 307 8.16 -2.25 -16.39
C TRP A 307 6.87 -3.03 -16.17
N ASP A 308 5.97 -2.66 -15.27
CA ASP A 308 4.71 -3.37 -15.08
C ASP A 308 3.80 -3.20 -16.31
N PRO A 309 3.52 -4.26 -17.09
CA PRO A 309 2.65 -4.18 -18.28
C PRO A 309 1.20 -3.75 -17.96
N CYS A 310 0.76 -3.87 -16.70
CA CYS A 310 -0.56 -3.43 -16.28
C CYS A 310 -0.71 -1.90 -16.31
N LEU A 311 0.39 -1.14 -16.17
CA LEU A 311 0.34 0.32 -16.23
C LEU A 311 -0.08 0.84 -17.61
N PRO A 312 0.64 0.55 -18.72
CA PRO A 312 0.20 0.97 -20.05
C PRO A 312 -1.12 0.30 -20.45
N LEU A 313 -1.42 -0.91 -19.96
CA LEU A 313 -2.73 -1.53 -20.23
C LEU A 313 -3.89 -0.71 -19.64
N ASN A 314 -3.77 -0.28 -18.38
CA ASN A 314 -4.77 0.56 -17.74
C ASN A 314 -4.80 1.97 -18.36
N LEU A 315 -3.64 2.57 -18.64
CA LEU A 315 -3.56 3.87 -19.30
C LEU A 315 -4.19 3.86 -20.70
N GLY A 316 -3.90 2.84 -21.50
CA GLY A 316 -4.54 2.65 -22.81
C GLY A 316 -6.05 2.42 -22.69
N SER A 317 -6.50 1.73 -21.64
CA SER A 317 -7.93 1.57 -21.36
C SER A 317 -8.59 2.90 -20.96
N CYS A 318 -7.89 3.77 -20.23
CA CYS A 318 -8.38 5.12 -19.93
C CYS A 318 -8.54 5.95 -21.22
N PHE A 319 -7.55 5.94 -22.11
CA PHE A 319 -7.64 6.62 -23.40
C PHE A 319 -8.76 6.07 -24.28
N LEU A 320 -9.02 4.77 -24.20
CA LEU A 320 -10.14 4.13 -24.90
C LEU A 320 -11.49 4.69 -24.41
N LEU A 321 -11.66 4.88 -23.10
CA LEU A 321 -12.85 5.50 -22.51
C LEU A 321 -12.98 6.99 -22.89
N GLN A 322 -11.87 7.69 -23.15
CA GLN A 322 -11.86 9.06 -23.68
C GLN A 322 -12.02 9.15 -25.21
N ASN A 323 -12.24 8.02 -25.90
CA ASN A 323 -12.25 7.94 -27.37
C ASN A 323 -10.94 8.41 -28.04
N GLU A 324 -9.83 8.45 -27.30
CA GLU A 324 -8.50 8.79 -27.81
C GLU A 324 -7.80 7.55 -28.40
N ILE A 325 -8.36 7.02 -29.48
CA ILE A 325 -8.00 5.72 -30.08
C ILE A 325 -6.51 5.58 -30.40
N ASN A 326 -5.86 6.65 -30.88
CA ASN A 326 -4.45 6.60 -31.26
C ASN A 326 -3.55 6.44 -30.03
N LYS A 327 -3.83 7.17 -28.94
CA LYS A 327 -3.08 7.03 -27.68
C LYS A 327 -3.33 5.67 -27.06
N ALA A 328 -4.57 5.17 -27.09
CA ALA A 328 -4.88 3.82 -26.62
C ALA A 328 -4.08 2.74 -27.39
N ASP A 329 -3.98 2.85 -28.72
CA ASP A 329 -3.22 1.91 -29.55
C ASP A 329 -1.70 1.99 -29.29
N GLU A 330 -1.16 3.16 -29.00
CA GLU A 330 0.24 3.35 -28.59
C GLU A 330 0.52 2.63 -27.26
N GLU A 331 -0.28 2.85 -26.23
CA GLU A 331 -0.09 2.18 -24.94
C GLU A 331 -0.24 0.66 -25.05
N PHE A 332 -1.17 0.17 -25.85
CA PHE A 332 -1.34 -1.26 -26.11
C PHE A 332 -0.17 -1.89 -26.90
N LYS A 333 0.64 -1.10 -27.61
CA LYS A 333 1.93 -1.55 -28.16
C LYS A 333 2.99 -1.59 -27.07
N THR A 334 3.06 -0.57 -26.22
CA THR A 334 3.95 -0.53 -25.04
C THR A 334 3.79 -1.77 -24.16
N VAL A 335 2.56 -2.25 -23.94
CA VAL A 335 2.30 -3.51 -23.20
C VAL A 335 3.06 -4.69 -23.82
N LEU A 336 3.00 -4.85 -25.15
CA LEU A 336 3.67 -5.94 -25.85
C LEU A 336 5.19 -5.78 -25.85
N GLU A 337 5.68 -4.55 -26.01
CA GLU A 337 7.11 -4.23 -25.93
C GLU A 337 7.68 -4.66 -24.56
N ILE A 338 7.01 -4.28 -23.47
CA ILE A 338 7.37 -4.67 -22.10
C ILE A 338 7.39 -6.20 -21.94
N ILE A 339 6.34 -6.89 -22.38
CA ILE A 339 6.26 -8.36 -22.28
C ILE A 339 7.39 -9.02 -23.09
N SER A 340 7.66 -8.53 -24.30
CA SER A 340 8.69 -9.08 -25.19
C SER A 340 10.12 -8.87 -24.67
N ALA A 341 10.38 -7.73 -24.02
CA ALA A 341 11.70 -7.40 -23.44
C ALA A 341 11.94 -8.12 -22.10
N ARG A 342 10.88 -8.55 -21.41
CA ARG A 342 10.96 -9.09 -20.05
C ARG A 342 11.94 -10.25 -19.89
N PRO A 343 11.98 -11.29 -20.76
CA PRO A 343 12.91 -12.40 -20.58
C PRO A 343 14.38 -11.96 -20.50
N GLN A 344 14.76 -10.97 -21.31
CA GLN A 344 16.11 -10.42 -21.30
C GLN A 344 16.38 -9.62 -20.02
N LEU A 345 15.46 -8.74 -19.61
CA LEU A 345 15.59 -7.97 -18.37
C LEU A 345 15.69 -8.85 -17.12
N VAL A 346 15.02 -10.01 -17.11
CA VAL A 346 15.14 -11.00 -16.04
C VAL A 346 16.51 -11.67 -16.06
N ALA A 347 17.02 -12.04 -17.24
CA ALA A 347 18.34 -12.63 -17.39
C ALA A 347 19.47 -11.67 -16.95
N ASP A 348 19.28 -10.37 -17.20
CA ASP A 348 20.22 -9.30 -16.81
C ASP A 348 20.08 -8.89 -15.34
N GLY A 349 19.10 -9.43 -14.61
CA GLY A 349 18.83 -9.10 -13.20
C GLY A 349 18.20 -7.72 -12.98
N GLU A 350 17.70 -7.08 -14.04
CA GLU A 350 17.10 -5.74 -14.00
C GLU A 350 15.61 -5.77 -13.64
N ALA A 351 14.94 -6.91 -13.81
CA ALA A 351 13.52 -7.04 -13.55
C ALA A 351 13.11 -8.44 -13.05
N GLU A 352 12.03 -8.51 -12.29
CA GLU A 352 11.44 -9.79 -11.87
C GLU A 352 10.55 -10.38 -12.99
N PRO A 353 10.34 -11.71 -13.06
CA PRO A 353 9.40 -12.30 -14.01
C PRO A 353 7.99 -11.71 -13.87
N ILE A 354 7.30 -11.50 -14.99
CA ILE A 354 5.88 -11.10 -14.96
C ILE A 354 5.05 -12.31 -14.55
N SER A 355 4.28 -12.17 -13.48
CA SER A 355 3.27 -13.16 -13.10
C SER A 355 2.09 -13.13 -14.09
N ASP A 356 1.69 -14.29 -14.57
CA ASP A 356 0.49 -14.49 -15.40
C ASP A 356 0.41 -13.62 -16.68
N VAL A 357 1.44 -13.73 -17.52
CA VAL A 357 1.48 -13.07 -18.85
C VAL A 357 0.25 -13.46 -19.70
N GLU A 358 -0.24 -14.68 -19.58
CA GLU A 358 -1.38 -15.17 -20.37
C GLU A 358 -2.65 -14.35 -20.10
N SER A 359 -2.99 -14.10 -18.83
CA SER A 359 -4.15 -13.27 -18.48
C SER A 359 -4.01 -11.84 -18.98
N ILE A 360 -2.81 -11.25 -18.88
CA ILE A 360 -2.56 -9.88 -19.35
C ILE A 360 -2.77 -9.79 -20.87
N VAL A 361 -2.25 -10.76 -21.63
CA VAL A 361 -2.43 -10.81 -23.09
C VAL A 361 -3.89 -11.03 -23.46
N LYS A 362 -4.64 -11.85 -22.72
CA LYS A 362 -6.09 -12.03 -22.93
C LYS A 362 -6.86 -10.71 -22.75
N VAL A 363 -6.61 -9.98 -21.66
CA VAL A 363 -7.24 -8.67 -21.41
C VAL A 363 -6.86 -7.67 -22.49
N LEU A 364 -5.58 -7.60 -22.87
CA LEU A 364 -5.10 -6.74 -23.95
C LEU A 364 -5.83 -7.02 -25.27
N ASN A 365 -6.02 -8.29 -25.62
CA ASN A 365 -6.73 -8.66 -26.85
C ASN A 365 -8.20 -8.21 -26.83
N LEU A 366 -8.90 -8.38 -25.70
CA LEU A 366 -10.27 -7.89 -25.53
C LEU A 366 -10.34 -6.36 -25.72
N LYS A 367 -9.42 -5.60 -25.10
CA LYS A 367 -9.37 -4.13 -25.26
C LYS A 367 -9.02 -3.72 -26.69
N LYS A 368 -8.15 -4.46 -27.38
CA LYS A 368 -7.84 -4.24 -28.81
C LYS A 368 -9.04 -4.53 -29.71
N ASP A 369 -9.88 -5.50 -29.39
CA ASP A 369 -11.09 -5.78 -30.15
C ASP A 369 -12.11 -4.64 -30.01
N ILE A 370 -12.32 -4.11 -28.80
CA ILE A 370 -13.12 -2.90 -28.58
C ILE A 370 -12.56 -1.70 -29.37
N LEU A 371 -11.24 -1.51 -29.35
CA LEU A 371 -10.57 -0.45 -30.11
C LEU A 371 -10.85 -0.56 -31.62
N LYS A 372 -10.81 -1.77 -32.19
CA LYS A 372 -11.14 -2.02 -33.60
C LYS A 372 -12.60 -1.67 -33.90
N GLU A 373 -13.54 -2.04 -33.02
CA GLU A 373 -14.95 -1.73 -33.17
C GLU A 373 -15.21 -0.21 -33.18
N ILE A 374 -14.63 0.54 -32.24
CA ILE A 374 -14.75 2.00 -32.19
C ILE A 374 -14.14 2.63 -33.44
N ARG A 375 -12.94 2.20 -33.86
CA ARG A 375 -12.29 2.69 -35.08
C ARG A 375 -13.14 2.44 -36.33
N GLY A 376 -13.81 1.28 -36.39
CA GLY A 376 -14.76 0.94 -37.45
C GLY A 376 -15.98 1.87 -37.47
N ARG A 377 -16.56 2.18 -36.31
CA ARG A 377 -17.70 3.12 -36.19
C ARG A 377 -17.34 4.53 -36.66
N LEU A 378 -16.23 5.09 -36.16
CA LEU A 378 -15.76 6.43 -36.56
C LEU A 378 -15.47 6.53 -38.06
N PHE A 379 -14.96 5.45 -38.67
CA PHE A 379 -14.72 5.40 -40.11
C PHE A 379 -16.03 5.44 -40.92
N LEU A 380 -17.09 4.79 -40.43
CA LEU A 380 -18.41 4.82 -41.07
C LEU A 380 -19.10 6.18 -40.91
N GLU A 381 -19.04 6.78 -39.72
CA GLU A 381 -19.57 8.13 -39.44
C GLU A 381 -18.92 9.19 -40.35
N GLY A 382 -17.58 9.14 -40.49
CA GLY A 382 -16.86 10.04 -41.39
C GLY A 382 -17.26 9.92 -42.86
N LYS A 383 -17.60 8.70 -43.33
CA LYS A 383 -18.12 8.48 -44.69
C LYS A 383 -19.54 9.01 -44.87
N GLN A 384 -20.40 8.85 -43.86
CA GLN A 384 -21.77 9.37 -43.90
C GLN A 384 -21.78 10.89 -43.97
N GLN A 385 -20.95 11.56 -43.16
CA GLN A 385 -20.80 13.01 -43.19
C GLN A 385 -20.34 13.51 -44.57
N GLN A 386 -19.32 12.87 -45.17
CA GLN A 386 -18.86 13.21 -46.52
C GLN A 386 -19.95 13.01 -47.59
N SER A 387 -20.80 11.98 -47.45
CA SER A 387 -21.90 11.74 -48.38
C SER A 387 -23.03 12.76 -48.26
N GLN A 388 -23.33 13.23 -47.03
CA GLN A 388 -24.31 14.28 -46.79
C GLN A 388 -23.80 15.64 -47.29
N ASP A 389 -22.55 15.98 -47.02
CA ASP A 389 -21.93 17.22 -47.51
C ASP A 389 -21.90 17.24 -49.06
N SER A 390 -21.71 16.09 -49.70
CA SER A 390 -21.73 15.96 -51.16
C SER A 390 -23.13 16.04 -51.79
N GLN A 391 -24.20 15.81 -51.01
CA GLN A 391 -25.59 15.93 -51.48
C GLN A 391 -26.20 17.32 -51.20
N THR A 392 -25.52 18.14 -50.40
CA THR A 392 -26.00 19.48 -49.99
C THR A 392 -25.35 20.61 -50.80
N ILE A 393 -24.49 20.27 -51.78
CA ILE A 393 -23.91 21.15 -52.81
C ILE A 393 -24.61 20.85 -54.14
#